data_AF-A0A958MB09-F1
#
_entry.id   AF-A0A958MB09-F1
#
_cell.length_a   1.000
_cell.length_b   1.000
_cell.length_c   1.000
_cell.angle_alpha   90.00
_cell.angle_beta   90.00
_cell.angle_gamma   90.00
#
_symmetry.space_group_name_H-M   'P 1'
#
loop_
_entity.id
_entity.type
_entity.pdbx_description
1 polymer ?
#
loop_
_entity_poly.entity_id
_entity_poly.type
_entity_poly.pdbx_seq_one_letter_code
_entity_poly.pdbx_strand_id
1 'polypeptide(L)'
;MRVVLTSIFIVLFSQPVMAQSNLDRFKIPLFTAESLDVNDLGFGKEDTQSNFKLQKDLEERTRMLQNHQLWGLVSVAAMGAALLSGGEGNLPPEHPFLAGLALGTYSVSAYYALAAPDRPEGASYGQLNLHRWLAWIHLPGMILTPVAGYLAAKQYEKNEPLTGLAAQHKNIAGITAITLAISAALVTFEF
;
A
#
# COMPACT_ATOMS: atom_id res chain seq x y z
N MET A 1 -15.38 49.84 2.91
CA MET A 1 -13.95 49.58 3.24
C MET A 1 -13.45 48.41 2.42
N ARG A 2 -12.54 48.66 1.48
CA ARG A 2 -11.86 47.66 0.65
C ARG A 2 -10.38 47.74 1.00
N VAL A 3 -9.81 46.65 1.51
CA VAL A 3 -8.37 46.56 1.81
C VAL A 3 -7.66 46.04 0.57
N VAL A 4 -6.66 46.79 0.15
CA VAL A 4 -5.88 46.64 -1.09
C VAL A 4 -4.69 45.71 -0.84
N LEU A 5 -4.42 44.86 -1.83
CA LEU A 5 -3.22 44.04 -2.00
C LEU A 5 -1.94 44.88 -1.97
N THR A 6 -0.90 44.38 -1.31
CA THR A 6 0.49 44.71 -1.70
C THR A 6 1.38 43.49 -1.54
N SER A 7 1.80 42.93 -2.68
CA SER A 7 2.81 41.89 -2.81
C SER A 7 4.20 42.48 -2.55
N ILE A 8 4.99 41.83 -1.72
CA ILE A 8 6.41 42.16 -1.51
C ILE A 8 7.25 41.21 -2.38
N PHE A 9 7.87 41.76 -3.42
CA PHE A 9 8.92 41.13 -4.21
C PHE A 9 10.26 41.39 -3.51
N ILE A 10 10.94 40.36 -3.01
CA ILE A 10 12.34 40.46 -2.54
C ILE A 10 13.24 40.04 -3.71
N VAL A 11 13.90 41.01 -4.32
CA VAL A 11 14.99 40.81 -5.28
C VAL A 11 16.30 40.71 -4.47
N LEU A 12 16.83 39.51 -4.31
CA LEU A 12 18.18 39.29 -3.77
C LEU A 12 19.20 39.47 -4.90
N PHE A 13 19.86 40.63 -4.90
CA PHE A 13 21.01 40.94 -5.74
C PHE A 13 22.22 40.09 -5.30
N SER A 14 22.68 39.19 -6.16
CA SER A 14 23.96 38.49 -6.00
C SER A 14 25.11 39.44 -6.33
N GLN A 15 26.10 39.57 -5.44
CA GLN A 15 27.40 40.13 -5.77
C GLN A 15 28.38 39.00 -6.14
N PRO A 16 29.19 39.11 -7.20
CA PRO A 16 30.22 38.14 -7.50
C PRO A 16 31.42 38.40 -6.59
N VAL A 17 31.72 37.45 -5.70
CA VAL A 17 33.02 37.40 -5.00
C VAL A 17 34.06 36.93 -6.03
N MET A 18 35.00 37.81 -6.36
CA MET A 18 36.18 37.50 -7.15
C MET A 18 37.11 36.59 -6.34
N ALA A 19 37.00 35.27 -6.52
CA ALA A 19 37.96 34.30 -6.04
C ALA A 19 39.11 34.18 -7.06
N GLN A 20 40.19 34.90 -6.81
CA GLN A 20 41.46 34.82 -7.53
C GLN A 20 41.98 33.36 -7.48
N SER A 21 42.12 32.72 -8.63
CA SER A 21 42.62 31.35 -8.79
C SER A 21 44.07 31.21 -8.30
N ASN A 22 44.27 30.53 -7.18
CA ASN A 22 45.55 29.93 -6.78
C ASN A 22 45.40 28.40 -6.82
N LEU A 23 45.31 27.83 -8.02
CA LEU A 23 45.19 26.38 -8.23
C LEU A 23 46.55 25.65 -8.32
N ASP A 24 47.67 26.33 -8.06
CA ASP A 24 49.01 25.74 -8.21
C ASP A 24 49.59 25.16 -6.91
N ARG A 25 48.87 25.20 -5.78
CA ARG A 25 49.42 24.83 -4.46
C ARG A 25 49.06 23.44 -3.96
N PHE A 26 48.30 22.65 -4.73
CA PHE A 26 48.04 21.24 -4.44
C PHE A 26 48.33 20.41 -5.68
N LYS A 27 49.59 19.98 -5.84
CA LYS A 27 49.90 18.82 -6.69
C LYS A 27 49.36 17.57 -5.99
N ILE A 28 48.05 17.37 -6.04
CA ILE A 28 47.50 16.04 -5.80
C ILE A 28 48.08 15.18 -6.92
N PRO A 29 48.84 14.11 -6.62
CA PRO A 29 49.23 13.18 -7.66
C PRO A 29 47.93 12.76 -8.33
N LEU A 30 47.82 13.06 -9.63
CA LEU A 30 46.73 12.55 -10.44
C LEU A 30 46.91 11.04 -10.41
N PHE A 31 46.26 10.38 -9.44
CA PHE A 31 45.97 8.98 -9.53
C PHE A 31 45.18 8.88 -10.83
N THR A 32 45.85 8.49 -11.91
CA THR A 32 45.18 7.90 -13.05
C THR A 32 44.44 6.72 -12.45
N ALA A 33 43.17 6.92 -12.11
CA ALA A 33 42.29 5.83 -11.75
C ALA A 33 42.32 4.91 -12.97
N GLU A 34 43.08 3.84 -12.86
CA GLU A 34 42.89 2.66 -13.70
C GLU A 34 41.38 2.42 -13.73
N SER A 35 40.80 2.34 -14.92
CA SER A 35 39.34 2.32 -15.07
C SER A 35 38.82 1.10 -14.33
N LEU A 36 38.23 1.33 -13.15
CA LEU A 36 37.63 0.28 -12.34
C LEU A 36 36.56 -0.41 -13.18
N ASP A 37 36.78 -1.69 -13.46
CA ASP A 37 35.87 -2.49 -14.24
C ASP A 37 34.94 -3.27 -13.31
N VAL A 38 33.71 -3.53 -13.75
CA VAL A 38 32.72 -4.28 -12.95
C VAL A 38 33.20 -5.70 -12.64
N ASN A 39 34.10 -6.26 -13.47
CA ASN A 39 34.74 -7.55 -13.20
C ASN A 39 35.69 -7.46 -11.98
N ASP A 40 36.24 -6.28 -11.65
CA ASP A 40 37.09 -6.08 -10.45
C ASP A 40 36.28 -6.18 -9.15
N LEU A 41 34.95 -6.06 -9.22
CA LEU A 41 34.02 -6.28 -8.10
C LEU A 41 33.52 -7.73 -8.00
N GLY A 42 34.00 -8.61 -8.88
CA GLY A 42 33.61 -10.02 -8.95
C GLY A 42 32.33 -10.31 -9.73
N PHE A 43 31.80 -9.34 -10.48
CA PHE A 43 30.66 -9.56 -11.39
C PHE A 43 31.12 -10.12 -12.72
N GLY A 44 30.51 -11.19 -13.20
CA GLY A 44 30.77 -11.76 -14.52
C GLY A 44 30.15 -10.92 -15.66
N LYS A 45 30.48 -11.27 -16.91
CA LYS A 45 29.84 -10.66 -18.09
C LYS A 45 28.36 -11.01 -18.19
N GLU A 46 27.97 -12.13 -17.59
CA GLU A 46 26.61 -12.61 -17.41
C GLU A 46 25.82 -11.75 -16.41
N ASP A 47 26.45 -11.30 -15.31
CA ASP A 47 25.82 -10.48 -14.27
C ASP A 47 25.58 -9.04 -14.74
N THR A 48 26.37 -8.60 -15.72
CA THR A 48 26.33 -7.25 -16.29
C THR A 48 25.48 -7.16 -17.57
N GLN A 49 24.96 -8.30 -18.05
CA GLN A 49 24.04 -8.31 -19.18
C GLN A 49 22.61 -7.97 -18.76
N SER A 50 22.02 -6.97 -19.41
CA SER A 50 20.63 -6.57 -19.17
C SER A 50 19.65 -7.66 -19.60
N ASN A 51 18.85 -8.17 -18.67
CA ASN A 51 17.74 -9.07 -18.99
C ASN A 51 16.44 -8.29 -19.13
N PHE A 52 16.12 -7.88 -20.36
CA PHE A 52 14.93 -7.07 -20.66
C PHE A 52 13.61 -7.73 -20.23
N LYS A 53 13.51 -9.06 -20.31
CA LYS A 53 12.32 -9.79 -19.89
C LYS A 53 12.15 -9.72 -18.38
N LEU A 54 13.21 -10.04 -17.63
CA LEU A 54 13.20 -9.97 -16.17
C LEU A 54 12.90 -8.55 -15.68
N GLN A 55 13.52 -7.54 -16.29
CA GLN A 55 13.27 -6.14 -15.97
C GLN A 55 11.79 -5.78 -16.16
N LYS A 56 11.19 -6.18 -17.29
CA LYS A 56 9.77 -5.96 -17.58
C LYS A 56 8.86 -6.67 -16.57
N ASP A 57 9.16 -7.92 -16.22
CA ASP A 57 8.38 -8.70 -15.26
C ASP A 57 8.44 -8.07 -13.85
N LEU A 58 9.61 -7.57 -13.43
CA LEU A 58 9.78 -6.86 -12.16
C LEU A 58 9.05 -5.51 -12.12
N GLU A 59 9.07 -4.75 -13.21
CA GLU A 59 8.33 -3.49 -13.33
C GLU A 59 6.81 -3.71 -13.28
N GLU A 60 6.33 -4.73 -14.00
CA GLU A 60 4.92 -5.12 -13.97
C GLU A 60 4.49 -5.60 -12.59
N ARG A 61 5.28 -6.47 -11.97
CA ARG A 61 5.03 -6.94 -10.60
C ARG A 61 4.99 -5.78 -9.61
N THR A 62 5.94 -4.85 -9.69
CA THR A 62 5.99 -3.68 -8.81
C THR A 62 4.73 -2.83 -8.97
N ARG A 63 4.34 -2.53 -10.21
CA ARG A 63 3.11 -1.78 -10.50
C ARG A 63 1.86 -2.47 -9.96
N MET A 64 1.75 -3.79 -10.13
CA MET A 64 0.60 -4.55 -9.62
C MET A 64 0.58 -4.57 -8.09
N LEU A 65 1.71 -4.75 -7.42
CA LEU A 65 1.76 -4.72 -5.95
C LEU A 65 1.48 -3.34 -5.35
N GLN A 66 1.92 -2.26 -6.03
CA GLN A 66 1.53 -0.90 -5.66
C GLN A 66 0.01 -0.71 -5.78
N ASN A 67 -0.61 -1.24 -6.84
CA ASN A 67 -2.06 -1.22 -6.97
C ASN A 67 -2.77 -2.09 -5.92
N HIS A 68 -2.25 -3.29 -5.60
CA HIS A 68 -2.75 -4.14 -4.52
C HIS A 68 -2.81 -3.36 -3.21
N GLN A 69 -1.71 -2.68 -2.86
CA GLN A 69 -1.63 -1.89 -1.65
C GLN A 69 -2.56 -0.68 -1.67
N LEU A 70 -2.59 0.08 -2.77
CA LEU A 70 -3.47 1.24 -2.93
C LEU A 70 -4.93 0.85 -2.69
N TRP A 71 -5.41 -0.16 -3.41
CA TRP A 71 -6.79 -0.63 -3.29
C TRP A 71 -7.05 -1.30 -1.94
N GLY A 72 -6.03 -1.91 -1.32
CA GLY A 72 -6.08 -2.43 0.04
C GLY A 72 -6.33 -1.32 1.07
N LEU A 73 -5.64 -0.18 0.94
CA LEU A 73 -5.86 0.99 1.79
C LEU A 73 -7.25 1.61 1.59
N VAL A 74 -7.72 1.69 0.34
CA VAL A 74 -9.11 2.13 0.06
C VAL A 74 -10.12 1.18 0.73
N SER A 75 -9.87 -0.13 0.69
CA SER A 75 -10.71 -1.13 1.36
C SER A 75 -10.72 -0.94 2.87
N VAL A 76 -9.57 -0.70 3.50
CA VAL A 76 -9.47 -0.39 4.94
C VAL A 76 -10.29 0.86 5.29
N ALA A 77 -10.19 1.94 4.50
CA ALA A 77 -10.95 3.16 4.74
C ALA A 77 -12.47 2.92 4.61
N ALA A 78 -12.91 2.24 3.55
CA ALA A 78 -14.31 1.91 3.33
C ALA A 78 -14.86 0.98 4.44
N MET A 79 -14.09 -0.02 4.86
CA MET A 79 -14.44 -0.94 5.95
C MET A 79 -14.55 -0.19 7.29
N GLY A 80 -13.60 0.72 7.57
CA GLY A 80 -13.66 1.58 8.75
C GLY A 80 -14.93 2.45 8.76
N ALA A 81 -15.30 3.04 7.62
CA ALA A 81 -16.54 3.79 7.48
C ALA A 81 -17.79 2.90 7.62
N ALA A 82 -17.76 1.66 7.11
CA ALA A 82 -18.84 0.69 7.29
C ALA A 82 -19.03 0.32 8.77
N LEU A 83 -17.95 0.14 9.51
CA LEU A 83 -18.01 -0.13 10.96
C LEU A 83 -18.59 1.06 11.74
N LEU A 84 -18.23 2.29 11.38
CA LEU A 84 -18.72 3.50 12.03
C LEU A 84 -20.18 3.83 11.71
N SER A 85 -20.66 3.43 10.54
CA SER A 85 -22.06 3.59 10.11
C SER A 85 -22.97 2.45 10.60
N GLY A 86 -22.40 1.38 11.16
CA GLY A 86 -23.18 0.28 11.75
C GLY A 86 -23.87 0.70 13.05
N GLY A 87 -25.05 0.15 13.32
CA GLY A 87 -25.83 0.46 14.52
C GLY A 87 -26.86 -0.62 14.85
N GLU A 88 -27.33 -0.65 16.10
CA GLU A 88 -28.41 -1.54 16.53
C GLU A 88 -29.77 -0.98 16.08
N GLY A 89 -30.56 -1.80 15.37
CA GLY A 89 -31.96 -1.52 15.07
C GLY A 89 -32.24 -0.56 13.91
N ASN A 90 -31.34 0.33 13.51
CA ASN A 90 -31.56 1.16 12.31
C ASN A 90 -30.29 1.19 11.46
N LEU A 91 -30.27 0.37 10.40
CA LEU A 91 -29.19 0.30 9.43
C LEU A 91 -29.36 1.45 8.43
N PRO A 92 -28.51 2.48 8.51
CA PRO A 92 -28.56 3.55 7.53
C PRO A 92 -28.20 2.98 6.14
N PRO A 93 -28.76 3.47 5.02
CA PRO A 93 -28.46 2.98 3.68
C PRO A 93 -26.97 3.00 3.32
N GLU A 94 -26.20 3.90 3.95
CA GLU A 94 -24.76 4.00 3.80
C GLU A 94 -24.00 2.77 4.31
N HIS A 95 -24.48 2.05 5.33
CA HIS A 95 -23.78 0.90 5.89
C HIS A 95 -23.56 -0.23 4.85
N PRO A 96 -24.62 -0.78 4.20
CA PRO A 96 -24.43 -1.79 3.16
C PRO A 96 -23.71 -1.26 1.93
N PHE A 97 -23.84 0.04 1.60
CA PHE A 97 -23.07 0.66 0.53
C PHE A 97 -21.57 0.68 0.81
N LEU A 98 -21.17 1.15 2.01
CA LEU A 98 -19.78 1.21 2.44
C LEU A 98 -19.18 -0.19 2.60
N ALA A 99 -19.95 -1.15 3.11
CA ALA A 99 -19.54 -2.56 3.16
C ALA A 99 -19.34 -3.15 1.75
N GLY A 100 -20.24 -2.84 0.81
CA GLY A 100 -20.08 -3.22 -0.60
C GLY A 100 -18.85 -2.60 -1.25
N LEU A 101 -18.58 -1.32 -0.98
CA LEU A 101 -17.37 -0.63 -1.44
C LEU A 101 -16.10 -1.27 -0.87
N ALA A 102 -16.10 -1.61 0.42
CA ALA A 102 -14.99 -2.30 1.07
C ALA A 102 -14.69 -3.66 0.42
N LEU A 103 -15.74 -4.45 0.15
CA LEU A 103 -15.62 -5.75 -0.52
C LEU A 103 -15.16 -5.63 -1.98
N GLY A 104 -15.70 -4.66 -2.73
CA GLY A 104 -15.32 -4.43 -4.12
C GLY A 104 -13.85 -4.02 -4.25
N THR A 105 -13.42 -3.04 -3.44
CA THR A 105 -12.03 -2.57 -3.44
C THR A 105 -11.05 -3.61 -2.90
N TYR A 106 -11.47 -4.42 -1.91
CA TYR A 106 -10.73 -5.61 -1.48
C TYR A 106 -10.53 -6.61 -2.61
N SER A 107 -11.58 -6.89 -3.39
CA SER A 107 -11.52 -7.85 -4.51
C SER A 107 -10.57 -7.35 -5.61
N VAL A 108 -10.61 -6.05 -5.92
CA VAL A 108 -9.64 -5.42 -6.85
C VAL A 108 -8.21 -5.52 -6.31
N SER A 109 -8.00 -5.25 -5.03
CA SER A 109 -6.71 -5.41 -4.37
C SER A 109 -6.21 -6.87 -4.46
N ALA A 110 -7.05 -7.84 -4.15
CA ALA A 110 -6.72 -9.27 -4.22
C ALA A 110 -6.39 -9.70 -5.66
N TYR A 111 -7.12 -9.20 -6.67
CA TYR A 111 -6.82 -9.44 -8.07
C TYR A 111 -5.38 -9.03 -8.43
N TYR A 112 -4.96 -7.82 -8.03
CA TYR A 112 -3.60 -7.36 -8.31
C TYR A 112 -2.51 -8.20 -7.63
N ALA A 113 -2.77 -8.75 -6.44
CA ALA A 113 -1.83 -9.66 -5.78
C ALA A 113 -1.74 -11.03 -6.46
N LEU A 114 -2.89 -11.59 -6.88
CA LEU A 114 -2.96 -12.93 -7.48
C LEU A 114 -2.49 -12.96 -8.93
N ALA A 115 -2.69 -11.88 -9.67
CA ALA A 115 -2.32 -11.79 -11.09
C ALA A 115 -0.89 -11.24 -11.31
N ALA A 116 -0.19 -10.82 -10.25
CA ALA A 116 1.17 -10.30 -10.37
C ALA A 116 2.14 -11.39 -10.88
N PRO A 117 3.11 -11.05 -11.76
CA PRO A 117 4.14 -11.99 -12.17
C PRO A 117 4.87 -12.66 -11.01
N ASP A 118 5.32 -13.89 -11.24
CA ASP A 118 6.05 -14.67 -10.25
C ASP A 118 7.27 -13.91 -9.71
N ARG A 119 7.51 -14.08 -8.42
CA ARG A 119 8.71 -13.55 -7.77
C ARG A 119 9.91 -14.42 -8.19
N PRO A 120 11.03 -13.83 -8.65
CA PRO A 120 12.29 -14.55 -8.78
C PRO A 120 12.66 -15.21 -7.44
N GLU A 121 13.08 -16.47 -7.47
CA GLU A 121 13.22 -17.30 -6.26
C GLU A 121 13.98 -16.59 -5.13
N GLY A 122 13.41 -16.66 -3.92
CA GLY A 122 13.99 -16.07 -2.71
C GLY A 122 12.93 -15.98 -1.62
N ALA A 123 13.29 -16.36 -0.40
CA ALA A 123 12.36 -16.39 0.72
C ALA A 123 11.79 -14.99 1.04
N SER A 124 10.51 -14.99 1.40
CA SER A 124 9.84 -13.86 2.03
C SER A 124 10.28 -13.81 3.49
N TYR A 125 10.68 -12.64 3.98
CA TYR A 125 11.14 -12.45 5.36
C TYR A 125 10.40 -11.27 6.00
N GLY A 126 10.29 -11.26 7.33
CA GLY A 126 9.75 -10.12 8.06
C GLY A 126 8.24 -9.91 7.89
N GLN A 127 7.82 -8.67 7.62
CA GLN A 127 6.41 -8.26 7.67
C GLN A 127 5.60 -8.88 6.52
N LEU A 128 6.24 -9.17 5.38
CA LEU A 128 5.61 -9.88 4.27
C LEU A 128 5.11 -11.29 4.66
N ASN A 129 5.84 -12.00 5.53
CA ASN A 129 5.36 -13.28 6.07
C ASN A 129 4.16 -13.07 6.98
N LEU A 130 4.18 -12.04 7.83
CA LEU A 130 3.06 -11.73 8.72
C LEU A 130 1.81 -11.33 7.94
N HIS A 131 1.93 -10.51 6.89
CA HIS A 131 0.84 -10.21 5.97
C HIS A 131 0.24 -11.49 5.36
N ARG A 132 1.09 -12.42 4.90
CA ARG A 132 0.64 -13.72 4.36
C ARG A 132 -0.11 -14.56 5.39
N TRP A 133 0.32 -14.54 6.65
CA TRP A 133 -0.41 -15.19 7.75
C TRP A 133 -1.76 -14.51 8.02
N LEU A 134 -1.79 -13.18 8.08
CA LEU A 134 -3.01 -12.42 8.29
C LEU A 134 -4.00 -12.56 7.12
N ALA A 135 -3.52 -12.83 5.90
CA ALA A 135 -4.37 -13.14 4.75
C ALA A 135 -5.29 -14.33 4.99
N TRP A 136 -4.85 -15.33 5.76
CA TRP A 136 -5.71 -16.45 6.17
C TRP A 136 -6.83 -16.07 7.13
N ILE A 137 -6.80 -14.86 7.69
CA ILE A 137 -7.86 -14.36 8.57
C ILE A 137 -8.71 -13.34 7.83
N HIS A 138 -8.09 -12.31 7.23
CA HIS A 138 -8.86 -11.25 6.60
C HIS A 138 -9.55 -11.71 5.32
N LEU A 139 -9.02 -12.68 4.57
CA LEU A 139 -9.70 -13.18 3.36
C LEU A 139 -10.99 -13.94 3.70
N PRO A 140 -11.01 -14.97 4.57
CA PRO A 140 -12.25 -15.58 5.01
C PRO A 140 -13.18 -14.58 5.70
N GLY A 141 -12.63 -13.65 6.48
CA GLY A 141 -13.37 -12.57 7.14
C GLY A 141 -14.15 -11.69 6.16
N MET A 142 -13.54 -11.31 5.04
CA MET A 142 -14.18 -10.51 3.99
C MET A 142 -15.30 -11.26 3.25
N ILE A 143 -15.31 -12.59 3.31
CA ILE A 143 -16.41 -13.43 2.78
C ILE A 143 -17.51 -13.60 3.84
N LEU A 144 -17.14 -13.93 5.08
CA LEU A 144 -18.09 -14.24 6.15
C LEU A 144 -18.85 -13.00 6.64
N THR A 145 -18.21 -11.84 6.66
CA THR A 145 -18.82 -10.57 7.11
C THR A 145 -20.10 -10.21 6.36
N PRO A 146 -20.11 -10.12 5.00
CA PRO A 146 -21.33 -9.80 4.25
C PRO A 146 -22.38 -10.90 4.34
N VAL A 147 -21.99 -12.18 4.44
CA VAL A 147 -22.94 -13.29 4.66
C VAL A 147 -23.64 -13.14 6.01
N ALA A 148 -22.88 -12.90 7.08
CA ALA A 148 -23.43 -12.64 8.41
C ALA A 148 -24.32 -11.39 8.43
N GLY A 149 -23.92 -10.33 7.71
CA GLY A 149 -24.69 -9.09 7.59
C GLY A 149 -26.02 -9.29 6.86
N TYR A 150 -26.03 -10.05 5.77
CA TYR A 150 -27.26 -10.43 5.06
C TYR A 150 -28.22 -11.22 5.96
N LEU A 151 -27.70 -12.19 6.72
CA LEU A 151 -28.52 -12.96 7.67
C LEU A 151 -29.08 -12.08 8.79
N ALA A 152 -28.29 -11.13 9.30
CA ALA A 152 -28.72 -10.18 10.31
C ALA A 152 -29.84 -9.26 9.78
N ALA A 153 -29.68 -8.72 8.56
CA ALA A 153 -30.72 -7.92 7.91
C ALA A 153 -32.03 -8.71 7.75
N LYS A 154 -31.95 -9.97 7.30
CA LYS A 154 -33.13 -10.82 7.12
C LYS A 154 -33.84 -11.17 8.44
N GLN A 155 -33.09 -11.41 9.52
CA GLN A 155 -33.69 -11.64 10.85
C GLN A 155 -34.34 -10.36 11.37
N TYR A 156 -33.69 -9.21 11.16
CA TYR A 156 -34.22 -7.90 11.54
C TYR A 156 -35.54 -7.57 10.83
N GLU A 157 -35.61 -7.74 9.50
CA GLU A 157 -36.84 -7.54 8.71
C GLU A 157 -38.02 -8.39 9.18
N LYS A 158 -37.74 -9.57 9.75
CA LYS A 158 -38.75 -10.50 10.28
C LYS A 158 -39.11 -10.26 11.74
N ASN A 159 -38.48 -9.30 12.42
CA ASN A 159 -38.56 -9.13 13.87
C ASN A 159 -38.12 -10.38 14.66
N GLU A 160 -37.18 -11.15 14.10
CA GLU A 160 -36.57 -12.30 14.76
C GLU A 160 -35.36 -11.86 15.62
N PRO A 161 -35.09 -12.51 16.76
CA PRO A 161 -33.88 -12.25 17.53
C PRO A 161 -32.63 -12.64 16.72
N LEU A 162 -31.56 -11.84 16.85
CA LEU A 162 -30.28 -12.13 16.23
C LEU A 162 -29.68 -13.43 16.81
N THR A 163 -29.46 -14.42 15.95
CA THR A 163 -28.95 -15.74 16.37
C THR A 163 -27.91 -16.29 15.41
N GLY A 164 -27.11 -17.26 15.87
CA GLY A 164 -26.11 -17.94 15.05
C GLY A 164 -25.11 -16.98 14.40
N LEU A 165 -24.88 -17.14 13.10
CA LEU A 165 -23.91 -16.33 12.35
C LEU A 165 -24.31 -14.84 12.26
N ALA A 166 -25.62 -14.54 12.23
CA ALA A 166 -26.12 -13.17 12.21
C ALA A 166 -25.70 -12.40 13.47
N ALA A 167 -25.81 -13.03 14.64
CA ALA A 167 -25.37 -12.45 15.92
C ALA A 167 -23.85 -12.20 15.98
N GLN A 168 -23.06 -12.88 15.14
CA GLN A 168 -21.61 -12.73 15.09
C GLN A 168 -21.13 -11.70 14.05
N HIS A 169 -22.02 -11.09 13.27
CA HIS A 169 -21.65 -10.14 12.21
C HIS A 169 -20.67 -9.06 12.70
N LYS A 170 -20.98 -8.40 13.83
CA LYS A 170 -20.13 -7.36 14.43
C LYS A 170 -18.75 -7.88 14.85
N ASN A 171 -18.70 -9.08 15.43
CA ASN A 171 -17.44 -9.69 15.89
C ASN A 171 -16.55 -10.07 14.70
N ILE A 172 -17.12 -10.73 13.70
CA ILE A 172 -16.41 -11.13 12.47
C ILE A 172 -15.93 -9.89 11.72
N ALA A 173 -16.78 -8.88 11.56
CA ALA A 173 -16.44 -7.62 10.91
C ALA A 173 -15.28 -6.92 11.63
N GLY A 174 -15.32 -6.85 12.97
CA GLY A 174 -14.27 -6.25 13.79
C GLY A 174 -12.93 -6.96 13.64
N ILE A 175 -12.89 -8.29 13.76
CA ILE A 175 -11.66 -9.09 13.57
C ILE A 175 -11.12 -8.92 12.14
N THR A 176 -12.01 -8.96 11.15
CA THR A 176 -11.64 -8.78 9.73
C THR A 176 -11.03 -7.39 9.51
N ALA A 177 -11.65 -6.33 10.03
CA ALA A 177 -11.16 -4.97 9.86
C ALA A 177 -9.81 -4.75 10.56
N ILE A 178 -9.64 -5.29 11.77
CA ILE A 178 -8.36 -5.20 12.50
C ILE A 178 -7.26 -5.91 11.72
N THR A 179 -7.50 -7.16 11.30
CA THR A 179 -6.50 -7.94 10.56
C THR A 179 -6.19 -7.34 9.19
N LEU A 180 -7.18 -6.79 8.49
CA LEU A 180 -7.00 -6.05 7.24
C LEU A 180 -6.18 -4.77 7.45
N ALA A 181 -6.48 -3.98 8.50
CA ALA A 181 -5.77 -2.74 8.80
C ALA A 181 -4.30 -3.00 9.20
N ILE A 182 -4.04 -4.01 10.04
CA ILE A 182 -2.67 -4.42 10.38
C ILE A 182 -1.96 -4.89 9.11
N SER A 183 -2.61 -5.70 8.27
CA SER A 183 -2.02 -6.17 7.01
C SER A 183 -1.64 -5.04 6.07
N ALA A 184 -2.48 -4.00 5.96
CA ALA A 184 -2.21 -2.82 5.16
C ALA A 184 -1.07 -1.97 5.74
N ALA A 185 -1.00 -1.83 7.06
CA ALA A 185 0.10 -1.11 7.72
C ALA A 185 1.45 -1.80 7.47
N LEU A 186 1.52 -3.13 7.61
CA LEU A 186 2.74 -3.92 7.39
C LEU A 186 3.31 -3.75 5.97
N VAL A 187 2.46 -3.70 4.95
CA VAL A 187 2.91 -3.57 3.56
C VAL A 187 3.15 -2.11 3.13
N THR A 188 2.87 -1.13 4.00
CA THR A 188 3.05 0.30 3.67
C THR A 188 4.41 0.87 4.07
N PHE A 189 5.15 0.20 4.95
CA PHE A 189 6.46 0.67 5.43
C PHE A 189 7.65 -0.13 4.89
N GLU A 190 7.42 -1.10 4.00
CA GLU A 190 8.46 -1.91 3.36
C GLU A 190 8.61 -1.53 1.87
N PHE A 191 9.47 -0.54 1.57
CA PHE A 191 9.95 -0.22 0.22
C PHE A 191 11.46 0.02 0.23
#